data_AF-A0A1B9DGN6-F1
#
_entry.id   AF-A0A1B9DGN6-F1
#
_cell.length_a   1.000
_cell.length_b   1.000
_cell.length_c   1.000
_cell.angle_alpha   90.00
_cell.angle_beta   90.00
_cell.angle_gamma   90.00
#
_symmetry.space_group_name_H-M   'P 1'
#
loop_
_entity.id
_entity.type
_entity.pdbx_description
1 polymer ?
#
loop_
_entity_poly.entity_id
_entity_poly.type
_entity_poly.pdbx_seq_one_letter_code
_entity_poly.pdbx_strand_id
1 'polypeptide(L)'
;MKKLLIPLVFIVIACSAKKKITANEDKGVGDTRTKAVELLDNNTYLLTEQSDDKTYGFDKSNPIKVGGVKTNEGPVNERRFLNALFGPGNKKMTYFRAGSCCPFKSPNGFINNVGMLDRYRVTEIGSKDTLDIYINMYDTGDLKIPVGLKAKVKK
;
A
#
# COMPACT_ATOMS: atom_id res chain seq x y z
N MET A 1 73.39 -22.23 8.08
CA MET A 1 73.06 -21.00 8.85
C MET A 1 72.42 -20.00 7.89
N LYS A 2 71.16 -19.66 8.12
CA LYS A 2 70.52 -18.34 7.95
C LYS A 2 69.01 -18.58 7.92
N LYS A 3 68.39 -18.20 9.03
CA LYS A 3 66.95 -18.15 9.25
C LYS A 3 66.38 -17.11 8.27
N LEU A 4 65.24 -17.40 7.65
CA LEU A 4 64.36 -16.34 7.17
C LEU A 4 62.92 -16.76 7.47
N LEU A 5 62.40 -16.24 8.57
CA LEU A 5 60.97 -16.24 8.88
C LEU A 5 60.26 -15.30 7.92
N ILE A 6 59.24 -15.79 7.21
CA ILE A 6 58.30 -14.96 6.45
C ILE A 6 56.99 -14.88 7.26
N PRO A 7 56.44 -13.68 7.51
CA PRO A 7 55.27 -13.52 8.36
C PRO A 7 53.96 -13.85 7.61
N LEU A 8 53.14 -14.60 8.34
CA LEU A 8 51.68 -14.59 8.43
C LEU A 8 50.93 -13.49 7.62
N VAL A 9 50.18 -13.91 6.60
CA VAL A 9 49.12 -13.11 5.97
C VAL A 9 47.78 -13.77 6.26
N PHE A 10 47.05 -13.21 7.22
CA PHE A 10 45.66 -13.54 7.52
C PHE A 10 44.76 -12.89 6.46
N ILE A 11 44.20 -13.68 5.54
CA ILE A 11 43.13 -13.24 4.64
C ILE A 11 41.81 -13.51 5.35
N VAL A 12 41.27 -12.49 6.02
CA VAL A 12 39.87 -12.49 6.48
C VAL A 12 38.95 -12.21 5.30
N ILE A 13 38.45 -13.27 4.67
CA ILE A 13 37.32 -13.18 3.74
C ILE A 13 36.07 -12.99 4.59
N ALA A 14 35.76 -11.74 4.93
CA ALA A 14 34.45 -11.37 5.44
C ALA A 14 33.46 -11.43 4.27
N CYS A 15 32.80 -12.58 4.09
CA CYS A 15 31.59 -12.64 3.26
C CYS A 15 30.50 -11.85 3.97
N SER A 16 30.33 -10.60 3.57
CA SER A 16 29.12 -9.82 3.85
C SER A 16 27.93 -10.61 3.29
N ALA A 17 27.19 -11.29 4.17
CA ALA A 17 25.91 -11.86 3.84
C ALA A 17 25.01 -10.72 3.37
N LYS A 18 24.88 -10.55 2.05
CA LYS A 18 23.85 -9.71 1.45
C LYS A 18 22.52 -10.29 1.92
N LYS A 19 21.91 -9.67 2.93
CA LYS A 19 20.53 -9.94 3.32
C LYS A 19 19.70 -9.77 2.05
N LYS A 20 19.27 -10.89 1.45
CA LYS A 20 18.26 -10.86 0.38
C LYS A 20 17.05 -10.17 1.01
N ILE A 21 16.86 -8.90 0.67
CA ILE A 21 15.56 -8.27 0.78
C ILE A 21 14.74 -9.05 -0.23
N THR A 22 14.02 -10.05 0.24
CA THR A 22 12.89 -10.62 -0.47
C THR A 22 11.92 -9.46 -0.62
N ALA A 23 12.00 -8.76 -1.75
CA ALA A 23 10.87 -8.01 -2.25
C ALA A 23 9.75 -9.05 -2.31
N ASN A 24 8.79 -8.94 -1.38
CA ASN A 24 7.49 -9.52 -1.63
C ASN A 24 7.10 -9.04 -3.02
N GLU A 25 6.72 -9.96 -3.90
CA GLU A 25 6.21 -9.62 -5.22
C GLU A 25 4.96 -8.76 -5.01
N ASP A 26 5.14 -7.44 -4.96
CA ASP A 26 4.06 -6.47 -4.95
C ASP A 26 3.22 -6.77 -6.18
N LYS A 27 1.93 -7.01 -5.99
CA LYS A 27 0.99 -7.25 -7.08
C LYS A 27 0.88 -5.99 -7.93
N GLY A 28 1.76 -5.89 -8.93
CA GLY A 28 1.84 -4.82 -9.92
C GLY A 28 2.54 -3.56 -9.43
N VAL A 29 3.83 -3.44 -9.72
CA VAL A 29 4.61 -2.20 -9.62
C VAL A 29 4.13 -1.20 -10.69
N GLY A 30 3.97 0.08 -10.33
CA GLY A 30 3.62 1.14 -11.29
C GLY A 30 2.13 1.24 -11.61
N ASP A 31 1.75 2.07 -12.56
CA ASP A 31 0.34 2.28 -12.93
C ASP A 31 -0.28 1.07 -13.65
N THR A 32 -1.45 0.63 -13.20
CA THR A 32 -2.18 -0.55 -13.74
C THR A 32 -3.68 -0.30 -13.89
N ARG A 33 -4.15 0.95 -13.77
CA ARG A 33 -5.58 1.27 -13.91
C ARG A 33 -6.05 1.08 -15.35
N THR A 34 -7.18 0.42 -15.52
CA THR A 34 -7.82 0.19 -16.83
C THR A 34 -9.17 0.87 -16.94
N LYS A 35 -9.80 1.21 -15.82
CA LYS A 35 -11.12 1.86 -15.75
C LYS A 35 -11.02 3.26 -15.15
N ALA A 36 -11.77 4.20 -15.70
CA ALA A 36 -11.98 5.49 -15.04
C ALA A 36 -12.71 5.29 -13.70
N VAL A 37 -12.40 6.11 -12.71
CA VAL A 37 -13.06 6.07 -11.41
C VAL A 37 -13.97 7.27 -11.30
N GLU A 38 -15.27 7.02 -11.18
CA GLU A 38 -16.26 8.06 -10.97
C GLU A 38 -16.29 8.53 -9.51
N LEU A 39 -16.80 9.74 -9.28
CA LEU A 39 -17.01 10.30 -7.96
C LEU A 39 -18.50 10.32 -7.62
N LEU A 40 -18.85 9.91 -6.41
CA LEU A 40 -20.16 10.21 -5.83
C LEU A 40 -20.28 11.70 -5.50
N ASP A 41 -19.19 12.25 -4.98
CA ASP A 41 -19.00 13.66 -4.64
C ASP A 41 -17.49 13.97 -4.61
N ASN A 42 -17.10 15.24 -4.43
CA ASN A 42 -15.69 15.66 -4.43
C ASN A 42 -14.80 14.91 -3.44
N ASN A 43 -15.39 14.29 -2.42
CA ASN A 43 -14.70 13.61 -1.32
C ASN A 43 -14.94 12.10 -1.31
N THR A 44 -15.61 11.50 -2.30
CA THR A 44 -15.97 10.08 -2.26
C THR A 44 -15.96 9.44 -3.65
N TYR A 45 -15.22 8.33 -3.80
CA TYR A 45 -15.28 7.52 -5.02
C TYR A 45 -16.58 6.71 -5.12
N LEU A 46 -17.06 6.50 -6.34
CA LEU A 46 -18.07 5.50 -6.67
C LEU A 46 -17.36 4.15 -6.92
N LEU A 47 -17.43 3.25 -5.94
CA LEU A 47 -16.89 1.90 -6.07
C LEU A 47 -18.01 0.93 -6.48
N THR A 48 -17.81 0.22 -7.60
CA THR A 48 -18.85 -0.65 -8.20
C THR A 48 -18.43 -2.11 -8.31
N GLU A 49 -17.15 -2.42 -8.14
CA GLU A 49 -16.60 -3.78 -8.30
C GLU A 49 -16.13 -4.33 -6.95
N GLN A 50 -16.58 -5.54 -6.61
CA GLN A 50 -16.10 -6.27 -5.43
C GLN A 50 -14.79 -7.00 -5.78
N SER A 51 -13.80 -6.96 -4.88
CA SER A 51 -12.63 -7.84 -4.98
C SER A 51 -12.98 -9.23 -4.45
N ASP A 52 -12.55 -10.28 -5.16
CA ASP A 52 -12.54 -11.67 -4.67
C ASP A 52 -11.23 -12.04 -3.96
N ASP A 53 -10.20 -11.19 -4.11
CA ASP A 53 -8.90 -11.37 -3.46
C ASP A 53 -8.96 -10.85 -2.02
N LYS A 54 -8.86 -11.78 -1.06
CA LYS A 54 -8.86 -11.52 0.38
C LYS A 54 -7.67 -10.68 0.86
N THR A 55 -6.63 -10.52 0.05
CA THR A 55 -5.46 -9.71 0.38
C THR A 55 -5.59 -8.25 -0.06
N TYR A 56 -6.54 -7.94 -0.95
CA TYR A 56 -6.67 -6.60 -1.55
C TYR A 56 -6.97 -5.54 -0.49
N GLY A 57 -6.05 -4.60 -0.33
CA GLY A 57 -6.07 -3.52 0.66
C GLY A 57 -5.66 -3.94 2.07
N PHE A 58 -5.74 -5.22 2.43
CA PHE A 58 -5.39 -5.72 3.77
C PHE A 58 -3.94 -6.20 3.88
N ASP A 59 -3.31 -6.57 2.77
CA ASP A 59 -1.89 -6.91 2.71
C ASP A 59 -1.08 -5.77 2.11
N LYS A 60 0.12 -5.54 2.66
CA LYS A 60 1.09 -4.58 2.16
C LYS A 60 1.51 -4.88 0.72
N SER A 61 1.54 -6.17 0.34
CA SER A 61 1.92 -6.59 -1.02
C SER A 61 0.76 -6.49 -2.03
N ASN A 62 -0.44 -6.12 -1.57
CA ASN A 62 -1.61 -5.91 -2.41
C ASN A 62 -2.37 -4.65 -1.97
N PRO A 63 -1.72 -3.48 -1.96
CA PRO A 63 -2.32 -2.25 -1.47
C PRO A 63 -3.36 -1.71 -2.46
N ILE A 64 -4.25 -0.85 -1.98
CA ILE A 64 -5.14 -0.11 -2.87
C ILE A 64 -4.34 0.99 -3.56
N LYS A 65 -4.30 0.97 -4.90
CA LYS A 65 -3.53 1.91 -5.72
C LYS A 65 -4.40 3.09 -6.15
N VAL A 66 -4.56 4.07 -5.26
CA VAL A 66 -5.36 5.27 -5.54
C VAL A 66 -4.63 6.24 -6.46
N GLY A 67 -3.31 6.32 -6.34
CA GLY A 67 -2.47 7.24 -7.11
C GLY A 67 -2.76 8.71 -6.78
N GLY A 68 -2.28 9.61 -7.63
CA GLY A 68 -2.46 11.06 -7.48
C GLY A 68 -1.24 11.82 -6.98
N VAL A 69 -0.11 11.15 -6.73
CA VAL A 69 1.14 11.85 -6.35
C VAL A 69 1.56 12.92 -7.38
N LYS A 70 1.40 12.63 -8.68
CA LYS A 70 1.77 13.55 -9.78
C LYS A 70 0.87 14.80 -9.86
N THR A 71 -0.38 14.70 -9.41
CA THR A 71 -1.36 15.79 -9.41
C THR A 71 -1.54 16.43 -8.05
N ASN A 72 -0.69 16.06 -7.06
CA ASN A 72 -0.84 16.45 -5.65
C ASN A 72 -2.20 16.07 -5.04
N GLU A 73 -2.84 15.02 -5.59
CA GLU A 73 -4.14 14.51 -5.14
C GLU A 73 -4.02 13.23 -4.29
N GLY A 74 -2.82 12.68 -4.10
CA GLY A 74 -2.60 11.44 -3.36
C GLY A 74 -3.38 11.36 -2.04
N PRO A 75 -3.15 12.31 -1.09
CA PRO A 75 -3.87 12.30 0.18
C PRO A 75 -5.40 12.47 0.05
N VAL A 76 -5.90 13.20 -0.96
CA VAL A 76 -7.35 13.33 -1.14
C VAL A 76 -7.94 12.07 -1.77
N ASN A 77 -7.22 11.39 -2.65
CA ASN A 77 -7.65 10.13 -3.26
C ASN A 77 -7.72 8.99 -2.22
N GLU A 78 -6.80 8.95 -1.26
CA GLU A 78 -6.88 8.04 -0.11
C GLU A 78 -8.17 8.25 0.68
N ARG A 79 -8.48 9.51 1.01
CA ARG A 79 -9.73 9.86 1.70
C ARG A 79 -10.97 9.55 0.86
N ARG A 80 -10.94 9.82 -0.45
CA ARG A 80 -12.03 9.49 -1.39
C ARG A 80 -12.34 8.01 -1.39
N PHE A 81 -11.32 7.16 -1.36
CA PHE A 81 -11.49 5.71 -1.27
C PHE A 81 -12.05 5.31 0.10
N LEU A 82 -11.47 5.79 1.20
CA LEU A 82 -11.91 5.45 2.56
C LEU A 82 -13.34 5.90 2.85
N ASN A 83 -13.74 7.09 2.39
CA ASN A 83 -15.09 7.62 2.52
C ASN A 83 -16.13 6.79 1.73
N ALA A 84 -15.68 6.03 0.74
CA ALA A 84 -16.53 5.15 -0.04
C ALA A 84 -16.79 3.81 0.67
N LEU A 85 -16.05 3.48 1.73
CA LEU A 85 -16.16 2.19 2.41
C LEU A 85 -17.23 2.19 3.51
N PHE A 86 -18.01 1.13 3.52
CA PHE A 86 -19.05 0.81 4.49
C PHE A 86 -18.80 -0.58 5.06
N GLY A 87 -19.18 -0.77 6.32
CA GLY A 87 -19.15 -2.06 6.97
C GLY A 87 -20.32 -2.96 6.53
N PRO A 88 -20.30 -4.25 6.92
CA PRO A 88 -21.44 -5.13 6.76
C PRO A 88 -22.74 -4.50 7.29
N GLY A 89 -23.84 -4.62 6.55
CA GLY A 89 -25.12 -4.00 6.93
C GLY A 89 -25.22 -2.50 6.65
N ASN A 90 -24.40 -1.96 5.74
CA ASN A 90 -24.42 -0.55 5.32
C ASN A 90 -24.16 0.44 6.46
N LYS A 91 -23.29 0.06 7.40
CA LYS A 91 -22.85 0.96 8.46
C LYS A 91 -21.66 1.81 8.00
N LYS A 92 -21.65 3.07 8.44
CA LYS A 92 -20.54 3.98 8.15
C LYS A 92 -19.26 3.50 8.83
N MET A 93 -18.15 3.63 8.13
CA MET A 93 -16.81 3.44 8.68
C MET A 93 -16.21 4.79 9.08
N THR A 94 -15.37 4.78 10.11
CA THR A 94 -14.43 5.85 10.45
C THR A 94 -13.01 5.36 10.23
N TYR A 95 -12.07 6.29 10.09
CA TYR A 95 -10.67 5.92 9.89
C TYR A 95 -9.73 6.89 10.59
N PHE A 96 -8.56 6.36 10.95
CA PHE A 96 -7.43 7.10 11.47
C PHE A 96 -6.17 6.71 10.70
N ARG A 97 -5.36 7.69 10.29
CA ARG A 97 -4.09 7.43 9.62
C ARG A 97 -3.05 6.99 10.65
N ALA A 98 -2.73 5.70 10.65
CA ALA A 98 -1.76 5.09 11.57
C ALA A 98 -0.29 5.34 11.18
N GLY A 99 -0.06 6.11 10.12
CA GLY A 99 1.26 6.53 9.62
C GLY A 99 1.63 5.90 8.29
N SER A 100 2.72 6.41 7.72
CA SER A 100 3.36 5.81 6.56
C SER A 100 4.24 4.63 6.97
N CYS A 101 4.30 3.61 6.14
CA CYS A 101 5.10 2.42 6.35
C CYS A 101 5.61 1.87 5.03
N CYS A 102 6.24 0.70 5.12
CA CYS A 102 6.26 -0.25 4.01
C CYS A 102 6.88 0.33 2.74
N PRO A 103 8.21 0.52 2.72
CA PRO A 103 8.90 1.00 1.52
C PRO A 103 8.69 0.01 0.38
N PHE A 104 8.35 0.51 -0.79
CA PHE A 104 8.13 -0.29 -1.99
C PHE A 104 8.71 0.40 -3.23
N LYS A 105 8.96 -0.38 -4.28
CA LYS A 105 9.46 0.15 -5.56
C LYS A 105 8.30 0.64 -6.41
N SER A 106 8.43 1.85 -6.94
CA SER A 106 7.46 2.42 -7.87
C SER A 106 8.15 3.38 -8.83
N PRO A 107 7.82 3.36 -10.13
CA PRO A 107 8.27 4.36 -11.09
C PRO A 107 7.76 5.77 -10.78
N ASN A 108 6.71 5.88 -9.94
CA ASN A 108 6.13 7.12 -9.48
C ASN A 108 6.61 7.50 -8.06
N GLY A 109 7.46 6.67 -7.46
CA GLY A 109 8.08 6.92 -6.16
C GLY A 109 9.05 8.10 -6.20
N PHE A 110 9.42 8.61 -5.02
CA PHE A 110 10.37 9.70 -4.91
C PHE A 110 11.82 9.18 -5.02
N ILE A 111 12.68 9.52 -4.05
CA ILE A 111 14.11 9.20 -4.05
C ILE A 111 14.34 7.74 -4.45
N ASN A 112 15.06 7.52 -5.56
CA ASN A 112 15.39 6.20 -6.11
C ASN A 112 14.19 5.30 -6.46
N ASN A 113 13.09 5.89 -6.94
CA ASN A 113 11.87 5.18 -7.33
C ASN A 113 11.28 4.38 -6.15
N VAL A 114 11.27 4.99 -4.96
CA VAL A 114 10.74 4.40 -3.73
C VAL A 114 9.55 5.21 -3.24
N GLY A 115 8.43 4.52 -2.98
CA GLY A 115 7.27 5.05 -2.28
C GLY A 115 7.16 4.46 -0.87
N MET A 116 6.28 5.07 -0.06
CA MET A 116 5.88 4.57 1.25
C MET A 116 4.36 4.39 1.25
N LEU A 117 3.86 3.21 1.61
CA LEU A 117 2.41 3.03 1.75
C LEU A 117 1.89 3.79 2.97
N ASP A 118 0.64 4.22 2.90
CA ASP A 118 -0.06 4.74 4.08
C ASP A 118 -0.96 3.66 4.68
N ARG A 119 -0.82 3.46 6.00
CA ARG A 119 -1.65 2.54 6.75
C ARG A 119 -2.75 3.31 7.46
N TYR A 120 -3.99 2.96 7.15
CA TYR A 120 -5.19 3.47 7.80
C TYR A 120 -5.80 2.40 8.69
N ARG A 121 -6.14 2.77 9.91
CA ARG A 121 -6.97 1.94 10.79
C ARG A 121 -8.43 2.34 10.58
N VAL A 122 -9.26 1.39 10.16
CA VAL A 122 -10.67 1.61 9.84
C VAL A 122 -11.52 0.88 10.88
N THR A 123 -12.59 1.54 11.32
CA THR A 123 -13.48 1.06 12.38
C THR A 123 -14.92 1.28 11.95
N GLU A 124 -15.77 0.27 12.11
CA GLU A 124 -17.22 0.45 11.95
C GLU A 124 -17.77 1.25 13.13
N ILE A 125 -18.64 2.24 12.89
CA ILE A 125 -19.25 3.02 13.98
C ILE A 125 -19.97 2.08 14.95
N GLY A 126 -19.60 2.17 16.23
CA GLY A 126 -20.15 1.34 17.31
C GLY A 126 -19.37 0.03 17.55
N SER A 127 -18.38 -0.29 16.72
CA SER A 127 -17.45 -1.39 16.96
C SER A 127 -16.18 -0.92 17.68
N LYS A 128 -15.56 -1.82 18.45
CA LYS A 128 -14.19 -1.67 18.97
C LYS A 128 -13.14 -2.33 18.07
N ASP A 129 -13.58 -3.19 17.17
CA ASP A 129 -12.69 -3.89 16.26
C ASP A 129 -12.21 -2.95 15.17
N THR A 130 -10.94 -3.10 14.82
CA THR A 130 -10.31 -2.28 13.81
C THR A 130 -9.60 -3.15 12.80
N LEU A 131 -9.65 -2.75 11.55
CA LEU A 131 -8.91 -3.38 10.46
C LEU A 131 -7.91 -2.38 9.88
N ASP A 132 -6.77 -2.88 9.39
CA ASP A 132 -5.77 -2.06 8.72
C ASP A 132 -5.99 -2.11 7.21
N ILE A 133 -5.98 -0.95 6.55
CA ILE A 133 -5.97 -0.78 5.11
C ILE A 133 -4.66 -0.13 4.68
N TYR A 134 -3.99 -0.72 3.70
CA TYR A 134 -2.77 -0.20 3.08
C TYR A 134 -3.10 0.45 1.75
N ILE A 135 -2.69 1.71 1.60
CA ILE A 135 -2.98 2.52 0.42
C ILE A 135 -1.68 3.02 -0.21
N ASN A 136 -1.62 2.91 -1.53
CA ASN A 136 -0.57 3.43 -2.39
C ASN A 136 -1.10 4.68 -3.12
N MET A 137 -0.60 5.86 -2.72
CA MET A 137 -0.91 7.15 -3.37
C MET A 137 -0.01 7.49 -4.57
N TYR A 138 0.95 6.65 -4.90
CA TYR A 138 1.92 6.86 -5.99
C TYR A 138 1.40 6.31 -7.30
N ASP A 139 0.98 5.05 -7.27
CA ASP A 139 0.52 4.32 -8.44
C ASP A 139 -1.00 4.23 -8.49
N THR A 140 -1.52 4.19 -9.71
CA THR A 140 -2.93 3.98 -10.00
C THR A 140 -3.21 2.51 -10.26
N GLY A 141 -4.35 2.04 -9.78
CA GLY A 141 -4.93 0.73 -10.11
C GLY A 141 -6.44 0.83 -10.15
N ASP A 142 -7.08 -0.22 -10.66
CA ASP A 142 -8.53 -0.34 -10.58
C ASP A 142 -8.95 -0.44 -9.11
N LEU A 143 -9.95 0.36 -8.74
CA LEU A 143 -10.42 0.47 -7.37
C LEU A 143 -11.57 -0.50 -7.17
N LYS A 144 -11.36 -1.45 -6.25
CA LYS A 144 -12.36 -2.46 -5.88
C LYS A 144 -12.76 -2.30 -4.42
N ILE A 145 -13.84 -2.94 -4.03
CA ILE A 145 -14.28 -3.02 -2.64
C ILE A 145 -13.53 -4.20 -1.99
N PRO A 146 -12.76 -3.99 -0.90
CA PRO A 146 -12.11 -5.08 -0.18
C PRO A 146 -13.12 -6.14 0.31
N VAL A 147 -12.69 -7.40 0.35
CA VAL A 147 -13.54 -8.52 0.80
C VAL A 147 -14.10 -8.24 2.20
N GLY A 148 -15.40 -8.45 2.39
CA GLY A 148 -16.08 -8.23 3.66
C GLY A 148 -16.53 -6.78 3.92
N LEU A 149 -16.14 -5.83 3.07
CA LEU A 149 -16.63 -4.45 3.09
C LEU A 149 -17.71 -4.23 2.02
N LYS A 150 -18.39 -3.09 2.10
CA LYS A 150 -19.38 -2.59 1.15
C LYS A 150 -18.99 -1.21 0.65
N ALA A 151 -19.57 -0.80 -0.47
CA ALA A 151 -19.47 0.58 -0.96
C ALA A 151 -20.64 1.41 -0.47
N LYS A 152 -20.40 2.72 -0.30
CA LYS A 152 -21.44 3.74 -0.13
C LYS A 152 -22.35 3.71 -1.36
N VAL A 153 -23.65 3.56 -1.12
CA VAL A 153 -24.66 3.57 -2.20
C VAL A 153 -24.95 5.00 -2.63
N LYS A 154 -25.07 5.22 -3.95
CA LYS A 154 -25.56 6.49 -4.52
C LYS A 154 -27.01 6.66 -4.09
N LYS A 155 -27.32 7.73 -3.35
CA LYS A 155 -28.69 8.11 -3.03
C LYS A 155 -29.34 8.84 -4.21
#